data_AF-A0A5D2TE62-F1
#
_entry.id   AF-A0A5D2TE62-F1
#
_cell.length_a   1.000
_cell.length_b   1.000
_cell.length_c   1.000
_cell.angle_alpha   90.00
_cell.angle_beta   90.00
_cell.angle_gamma   90.00
#
_symmetry.space_group_name_H-M   'P 1'
#
loop_
_entity.id
_entity.type
_entity.pdbx_description
1 polymer ?
#
loop_
_entity_poly.entity_id
_entity_poly.type
_entity_poly.pdbx_seq_one_letter_code
_entity_poly.pdbx_strand_id
1 'polypeptide(L)'
;MQENSLFNILDPMVVKDGPEKEIVVVALLEKRCLNLNGKKRPTMKQVAMELELINTSGGNVPEDHGDEESEIDDMIHSWETNPSCSTSRTITTNSVTFPLNSSL
;
A
#
# COMPACT_ATOMS: atom_id res chain seq x y z
N MET A 1 -13.40 10.03 0.36
CA MET A 1 -13.05 10.83 -0.82
C MET A 1 -14.04 10.49 -1.91
N GLN A 2 -14.80 11.50 -2.33
CA GLN A 2 -15.51 11.44 -3.60
C GLN A 2 -14.45 11.68 -4.69
N GLU A 3 -14.49 10.96 -5.81
CA GLU A 3 -13.42 10.98 -6.83
C GLU A 3 -13.13 12.38 -7.39
N ASN A 4 -14.11 13.28 -7.37
CA ASN A 4 -13.99 14.66 -7.85
C ASN A 4 -13.55 15.68 -6.79
N SER A 5 -13.37 15.27 -5.52
CA SER A 5 -12.91 16.19 -4.45
C SER A 5 -11.40 16.12 -4.21
N LEU A 6 -10.70 15.13 -4.79
CA LEU A 6 -9.28 14.91 -4.57
C LEU A 6 -8.44 16.11 -5.06
N PHE A 7 -8.61 16.51 -6.31
CA PHE A 7 -7.82 17.58 -6.92
C PHE A 7 -8.09 18.97 -6.32
N ASN A 8 -9.18 19.14 -5.59
CA ASN A 8 -9.51 20.41 -4.93
C ASN A 8 -8.73 20.62 -3.62
N ILE A 9 -8.17 19.56 -3.03
CA ILE A 9 -7.44 19.63 -1.76
C ILE A 9 -5.92 19.51 -1.93
N LEU A 10 -5.47 19.04 -3.10
CA LEU A 10 -4.06 18.86 -3.40
C LEU A 10 -3.40 20.22 -3.64
N ASP A 11 -2.10 20.27 -3.34
CA ASP A 11 -1.29 21.44 -3.67
C ASP A 11 -1.41 21.74 -5.19
N PRO A 12 -1.68 23.00 -5.59
CA PRO A 12 -1.81 23.35 -7.00
C PRO A 12 -0.61 22.95 -7.86
N MET A 13 0.61 22.92 -7.28
CA MET A 13 1.82 22.49 -7.97
C MET A 13 1.79 20.98 -8.26
N VAL A 14 1.28 20.18 -7.34
CA VAL A 14 1.10 18.72 -7.54
C VAL A 14 0.06 18.45 -8.62
N VAL A 15 -1.05 19.19 -8.64
CA VAL A 15 -2.10 19.04 -9.67
C VAL A 15 -1.60 19.43 -11.05
N LYS A 16 -0.74 20.45 -11.14
CA LYS A 16 -0.23 20.97 -12.41
C LYS A 16 0.94 20.14 -12.99
N ASP A 17 1.85 19.69 -12.13
CA ASP A 17 3.11 19.05 -12.55
C ASP A 17 3.11 17.52 -12.37
N GLY A 18 2.20 16.96 -11.58
CA GLY A 18 2.15 15.54 -11.27
C GLY A 18 1.25 14.73 -12.23
N PRO A 19 1.64 13.49 -12.59
CA PRO A 19 0.80 12.62 -13.39
C PRO A 19 -0.45 12.18 -12.63
N GLU A 20 -1.63 12.43 -13.21
CA GLU A 20 -2.94 12.21 -12.57
C GLU A 20 -3.09 10.79 -12.02
N LYS A 21 -2.61 9.78 -12.76
CA LYS A 21 -2.66 8.37 -12.36
C LYS A 21 -1.89 8.11 -11.07
N GLU A 22 -0.66 8.60 -10.96
CA GLU A 22 0.16 8.39 -9.75
C GLU A 22 -0.46 9.13 -8.56
N ILE A 23 -0.98 10.34 -8.78
CA ILE A 23 -1.69 11.12 -7.76
C ILE A 23 -2.86 10.33 -7.18
N VAL A 24 -3.71 9.73 -8.04
CA VAL A 24 -4.85 8.93 -7.59
C VAL A 24 -4.38 7.68 -6.83
N VAL A 25 -3.36 6.97 -7.32
CA VAL A 25 -2.86 5.75 -6.67
C VAL A 25 -2.27 6.07 -5.28
N VAL A 26 -1.47 7.14 -5.17
CA VAL A 26 -0.93 7.60 -3.88
C VAL A 26 -2.05 8.00 -2.92
N ALA A 27 -3.09 8.69 -3.39
CA ALA A 27 -4.23 9.05 -2.56
C ALA A 27 -5.02 7.83 -2.04
N LEU A 28 -5.14 6.78 -2.85
CA LEU A 28 -5.75 5.52 -2.44
C LEU A 28 -4.89 4.78 -1.40
N LEU A 29 -3.56 4.86 -1.52
CA LEU A 29 -2.62 4.34 -0.53
C LEU A 29 -2.74 5.14 0.79
N GLU A 30 -2.76 6.46 0.73
CA GLU A 30 -2.98 7.33 1.90
C GLU A 30 -4.29 6.99 2.62
N LYS A 31 -5.39 6.82 1.88
CA LYS A 31 -6.70 6.41 2.43
C LYS A 31 -6.62 5.11 3.23
N ARG A 32 -5.78 4.15 2.80
CA ARG A 32 -5.54 2.89 3.53
C ARG A 32 -4.65 3.11 4.75
N CYS A 33 -3.60 3.91 4.63
CA CYS A 33 -2.70 4.27 5.74
C CYS A 33 -3.42 5.03 6.87
N LEU A 34 -4.35 5.91 6.52
CA LEU A 34 -5.13 6.72 7.47
C LEU A 34 -6.40 6.02 7.97
N ASN A 35 -6.56 4.72 7.73
CA ASN A 35 -7.73 3.99 8.21
C ASN A 35 -7.88 4.14 9.74
N LEU A 36 -9.09 4.46 10.21
CA LEU A 36 -9.37 4.62 11.65
C LEU A 36 -9.19 3.30 12.40
N ASN A 37 -9.41 2.16 11.73
CA ASN A 37 -9.09 0.85 12.27
C ASN A 37 -7.62 0.50 11.98
N GLY A 38 -6.78 0.56 13.02
CA GLY A 38 -5.35 0.25 12.92
C GLY A 38 -5.03 -1.13 12.36
N LYS A 39 -5.91 -2.14 12.56
CA LYS A 39 -5.72 -3.50 12.02
C LYS A 39 -5.89 -3.58 10.50
N LYS A 40 -6.54 -2.58 9.90
CA LYS A 40 -6.73 -2.47 8.44
C LYS A 40 -5.67 -1.60 7.76
N ARG A 41 -4.79 -0.96 8.54
CA ARG A 41 -3.69 -0.18 7.97
C ARG A 41 -2.66 -1.13 7.36
N PRO A 42 -2.09 -0.79 6.20
CA PRO A 42 -0.97 -1.55 5.65
C PRO A 42 0.24 -1.46 6.58
N THR A 43 1.08 -2.48 6.53
CA THR A 43 2.40 -2.45 7.17
C THR A 43 3.34 -1.53 6.39
N MET A 44 4.36 -0.95 7.03
CA MET A 44 5.32 -0.11 6.30
C MET A 44 6.08 -0.83 5.19
N LYS A 45 6.25 -2.16 5.29
CA LYS A 45 6.81 -2.97 4.21
C LYS A 45 5.91 -2.93 2.96
N GLN A 46 4.60 -3.05 3.14
CA GLN A 46 3.63 -2.96 2.05
C GLN A 46 3.60 -1.56 1.46
N VAL A 47 3.60 -0.53 2.31
CA VAL A 47 3.63 0.88 1.86
C VAL A 47 4.88 1.17 1.03
N ALA A 48 6.06 0.70 1.48
CA ALA A 48 7.31 0.87 0.74
C ALA A 48 7.26 0.18 -0.63
N MET A 49 6.83 -1.08 -0.68
CA MET A 49 6.66 -1.82 -1.95
C MET A 49 5.72 -1.12 -2.92
N GLU A 50 4.59 -0.60 -2.44
CA GLU A 50 3.62 0.07 -3.31
C GLU A 50 4.15 1.41 -3.85
N LEU A 51 4.89 2.17 -3.02
CA LEU A 51 5.55 3.40 -3.46
C LEU A 51 6.68 3.14 -4.46
N GLU A 52 7.44 2.06 -4.28
CA GLU A 52 8.44 1.63 -5.25
C GLU A 52 7.80 1.32 -6.61
N LEU A 53 6.65 0.63 -6.63
CA LEU A 53 5.92 0.32 -7.86
C LEU A 53 5.40 1.58 -8.58
N ILE A 54 4.87 2.55 -7.83
CA ILE A 54 4.42 3.82 -8.42
C ILE A 54 5.60 4.52 -9.11
N ASN A 55 6.74 4.59 -8.43
CA ASN A 55 7.94 5.26 -8.94
C ASN A 55 8.57 4.55 -10.15
N THR A 56 8.49 3.21 -10.23
CA THR A 56 9.02 2.46 -11.37
C THR A 56 8.10 2.48 -12.59
N SER A 57 6.79 2.71 -12.40
CA SER A 57 5.84 2.84 -13.52
C SER A 57 6.06 4.07 -14.40
N GLY A 58 6.84 5.06 -13.92
CA GLY A 58 7.21 6.28 -14.64
C GLY A 58 8.55 6.23 -15.39
N GLY A 59 9.28 5.10 -15.39
CA GLY A 59 10.61 4.98 -16.00
C GLY A 59 10.64 4.11 -17.26
N ASN A 60 10.71 4.74 -18.44
CA ASN A 60 11.20 4.22 -19.74
C ASN A 60 11.28 2.69 -19.92
N VAL A 61 10.28 2.11 -20.58
CA VAL A 61 10.39 0.81 -21.25
C VAL A 61 11.38 0.95 -22.42
N PRO A 62 12.47 0.16 -22.52
CA PRO A 62 13.11 -0.10 -23.80
C PRO A 62 12.11 -0.88 -24.66
N GLU A 63 11.77 -0.36 -25.84
CA GLU A 63 11.08 -1.13 -26.87
C GLU A 63 11.89 -2.39 -27.15
N ASP A 64 11.43 -3.53 -26.66
CA ASP A 64 11.80 -4.83 -27.19
C ASP A 64 10.54 -5.46 -27.77
N HIS A 65 10.49 -5.44 -29.10
CA HIS A 65 9.50 -6.15 -29.88
C HIS A 65 9.92 -7.63 -29.89
N GLY A 66 9.26 -8.43 -29.05
CA GLY A 66 9.37 -9.87 -29.06
C GLY A 66 8.07 -10.47 -28.54
N ASP A 67 7.23 -10.92 -29.47
CA ASP A 67 5.99 -11.64 -29.21
C ASP A 67 6.25 -12.86 -28.31
N GLU A 68 5.76 -12.81 -27.06
CA GLU A 68 5.41 -14.03 -26.32
C GLU A 68 4.08 -13.79 -25.58
N GLU A 69 3.05 -14.40 -26.16
CA GLU A 69 1.75 -14.62 -25.56
C GLU A 69 1.88 -15.30 -24.19
N SER A 70 1.48 -14.62 -23.12
CA SER A 70 1.11 -15.28 -21.88
C SER A 70 -0.19 -14.69 -21.33
N GLU A 71 -1.21 -15.53 -21.32
CA GLU A 71 -2.50 -15.28 -20.70
C GLU A 71 -2.29 -15.08 -19.19
N ILE A 72 -2.37 -13.84 -18.73
CA ILE A 72 -2.53 -13.50 -17.31
C ILE A 72 -3.89 -12.85 -17.06
N ASP A 73 -4.93 -13.40 -17.69
CA ASP A 73 -6.31 -13.16 -17.29
C ASP A 73 -6.65 -14.21 -16.23
N ASP A 74 -6.63 -13.83 -14.94
CA ASP A 74 -7.40 -14.49 -13.85
C ASP A 74 -7.04 -14.00 -12.43
N MET A 75 -6.01 -13.17 -12.24
CA MET A 75 -5.61 -12.76 -10.88
C MET A 75 -6.40 -11.58 -10.28
N ILE A 76 -7.51 -11.16 -10.91
CA ILE A 76 -8.34 -10.03 -10.44
C ILE A 76 -9.58 -10.46 -9.62
N HIS A 77 -9.91 -11.75 -9.53
CA HIS A 77 -11.17 -12.18 -8.88
C HIS A 77 -11.07 -12.85 -7.50
N SER A 78 -9.87 -13.08 -6.94
CA SER A 78 -9.72 -13.87 -5.71
C SER A 78 -9.31 -13.05 -4.47
N TRP A 79 -10.15 -12.10 -4.06
CA TRP A 79 -10.08 -11.52 -2.71
C TRP A 79 -11.41 -11.55 -1.97
N GLU A 80 -12.41 -12.24 -2.52
CA GLU A 80 -13.71 -12.47 -1.90
C GLU A 80 -13.93 -13.97 -1.65
N THR A 81 -13.03 -14.63 -0.92
CA THR A 81 -13.40 -15.83 -0.16
C THR A 81 -12.44 -15.99 1.02
N ASN A 82 -12.91 -15.67 2.22
CA ASN A 82 -12.23 -15.99 3.47
C ASN A 82 -12.19 -17.51 3.65
N PRO A 83 -11.02 -18.18 3.67
CA PRO A 83 -10.91 -19.49 4.28
C PRO A 83 -10.66 -19.26 5.77
N SER A 84 -11.72 -19.40 6.57
CA SER A 84 -11.57 -19.51 8.02
C SER A 84 -10.67 -20.71 8.33
N CYS A 85 -9.43 -20.47 8.73
CA CYS A 85 -8.58 -21.47 9.38
C CYS A 85 -8.10 -20.92 10.72
N SER A 86 -8.73 -21.43 11.78
CA SER A 86 -8.31 -21.24 13.17
C SER A 86 -6.94 -21.86 13.38
N THR A 87 -5.93 -21.03 13.64
CA THR A 87 -4.69 -21.50 14.26
C THR A 87 -4.53 -20.80 15.60
N SER A 88 -4.92 -21.50 16.66
CA SER A 88 -4.55 -21.17 18.03
C SER A 88 -3.02 -21.10 18.12
N ARG A 89 -2.46 -19.95 18.49
CA ARG A 89 -1.06 -19.84 18.91
C ARG A 89 -1.03 -19.32 20.33
N THR A 90 -0.79 -20.23 21.27
CA THR A 90 -0.29 -19.93 22.61
C THR A 90 1.17 -19.47 22.50
N ILE A 91 1.48 -18.30 23.04
CA ILE A 91 2.87 -17.84 23.20
C ILE A 91 3.22 -17.99 24.67
N THR A 92 4.11 -18.93 24.95
CA THR A 92 4.71 -19.16 26.26
C THR A 92 5.59 -17.97 26.63
N THR A 93 5.33 -17.47 27.84
CA THR A 93 6.06 -16.43 28.57
C THR A 93 7.55 -16.73 28.67
N ASN A 94 8.39 -15.69 28.55
CA ASN A 94 9.60 -15.55 29.36
C ASN A 94 9.80 -14.07 29.69
N SER A 95 9.59 -13.77 30.97
CA SER A 95 9.78 -12.50 31.64
C SER A 95 11.23 -12.01 31.54
N VAL A 96 11.43 -10.82 30.97
CA VAL A 96 12.59 -9.99 31.33
C VAL A 96 12.09 -8.54 31.46
N THR A 97 11.95 -8.10 32.70
CA THR A 97 11.60 -6.74 33.08
C THR A 97 12.82 -5.84 32.87
N PHE A 98 12.72 -4.84 31.99
CA PHE A 98 13.73 -3.77 31.94
C PHE A 98 13.34 -2.67 32.93
N PRO A 99 14.21 -2.28 33.87
CA PRO A 99 13.94 -1.18 34.78
C PRO A 99 13.95 0.14 34.03
N LEU A 100 12.90 0.93 34.23
CA LEU A 100 12.83 2.33 33.81
C LEU A 100 13.78 3.13 34.71
N ASN A 101 14.98 3.44 34.24
CA ASN A 101 15.82 4.43 34.91
C ASN A 101 15.31 5.83 34.53
N SER A 102 14.48 6.40 35.39
CA SER A 102 14.31 7.86 35.48
C SER A 102 15.49 8.42 36.25
N SER A 103 16.24 9.33 35.64
CA SER A 103 17.11 10.25 36.37
C SER A 103 16.92 11.65 35.81
N LEU A 104 16.78 12.57 36.77
CA LEU A 104 16.43 13.99 36.69
C LEU A 104 17.40 14.82 35.84
#